data_AF-A0A0D0E781-F1
#
_entry.id   AF-A0A0D0E781-F1
#
_cell.length_a   1.000
_cell.length_b   1.000
_cell.length_c   1.000
_cell.angle_alpha   90.00
_cell.angle_beta   90.00
_cell.angle_gamma   90.00
#
_symmetry.space_group_name_H-M   'P 1'
#
loop_
_entity.id
_entity.type
_entity.pdbx_description
1 polymer ?
#
loop_
_entity_poly.entity_id
_entity_poly.type
_entity_poly.pdbx_seq_one_letter_code
_entity_poly.pdbx_strand_id
1 'polypeptide(L)'
;YKMHTIPEHPSHEAHWQKRNKYSETIQKTKNDHWVEWLENMNSEEIWIANKYLNADFMDGGPSRIHTLHIMQSGRELAQVRTNKEKGEALTKAFFPPSTNLYSPRSIRISRRAD
;
A
#
# COMPACT_ATOMS: atom_id res chain seq x y z
N TYR A 1 26.75 23.62 29.88
CA TYR A 1 25.33 23.71 29.48
C TYR A 1 24.49 23.99 30.74
N LYS A 2 24.21 25.27 31.06
CA LYS A 2 23.59 25.69 32.35
C LYS A 2 22.26 26.46 32.19
N MET A 3 21.85 26.77 30.97
CA MET A 3 20.73 27.70 30.73
C MET A 3 19.34 27.03 30.77
N HIS A 4 19.26 25.70 30.61
CA HIS A 4 17.99 24.95 30.65
C HIS A 4 17.34 24.86 32.05
N THR A 5 18.08 25.20 33.10
CA THR A 5 17.66 25.11 34.51
C THR A 5 17.15 26.43 35.06
N ILE A 6 17.21 27.52 34.28
CA ILE A 6 16.66 28.83 34.63
C ILE A 6 15.31 28.94 33.91
N PRO A 7 14.17 28.79 34.61
CA PRO A 7 12.86 28.68 33.96
C PRO A 7 12.49 29.86 33.05
N GLU A 8 12.96 31.06 33.38
CA GLU A 8 12.62 32.30 32.66
C GLU A 8 13.72 32.76 31.69
N HIS A 9 14.66 31.88 31.31
CA HIS A 9 15.73 32.27 30.40
C HIS A 9 15.17 32.56 28.98
N PRO A 10 15.50 33.69 28.35
CA PRO A 10 14.98 34.08 27.02
C PRO A 10 15.18 33.06 25.89
N SER A 11 16.13 32.13 26.04
CA SER A 11 16.31 31.03 25.08
C SER A 11 15.13 30.08 25.00
N HIS A 12 14.35 29.93 26.07
CA HIS A 12 13.16 29.07 26.07
C HIS A 12 12.08 29.64 25.17
N GLU A 13 11.80 30.94 25.30
CA GLU A 13 10.89 31.68 24.44
C GLU A 13 11.34 31.63 22.97
N ALA A 14 12.61 31.92 22.71
CA ALA A 14 13.17 31.85 21.36
C ALA A 14 13.10 30.43 20.75
N HIS A 15 13.27 29.38 21.57
CA HIS A 15 13.11 28.01 21.14
C HIS A 15 11.65 27.67 20.82
N TRP A 16 10.70 28.05 21.69
CA TRP A 16 9.28 27.81 21.46
C TRP A 16 8.77 28.50 20.20
N GLN A 17 9.14 29.76 19.99
CA GLN A 17 8.79 30.49 18.77
C GLN A 17 9.30 29.78 17.51
N LYS A 18 10.56 29.31 17.52
CA LYS A 18 11.13 28.58 16.38
C LYS A 18 10.46 27.22 16.18
N ARG A 19 10.21 26.46 17.24
CA ARG A 19 9.54 25.16 17.19
C ARG A 19 8.11 25.29 16.66
N ASN A 20 7.37 26.28 17.15
CA ASN A 20 5.99 26.52 16.74
C ASN A 20 5.96 26.96 15.27
N LYS A 21 6.77 27.94 14.89
CA LYS A 21 6.91 28.37 13.49
C LYS A 21 7.28 27.23 12.56
N TYR A 22 8.22 26.36 12.96
CA TYR A 22 8.58 25.19 12.18
C TYR A 22 7.39 24.23 12.03
N SER A 23 6.71 23.91 13.13
CA SER A 23 5.56 22.98 13.13
C SER A 23 4.42 23.52 12.28
N GLU A 24 4.10 24.81 12.41
CA GLU A 24 3.09 25.51 11.62
C GLU A 24 3.44 25.50 10.13
N THR A 25 4.70 25.80 9.79
CA THR A 25 5.17 25.80 8.39
C THR A 25 5.04 24.41 7.78
N ILE A 26 5.49 23.37 8.47
CA ILE A 26 5.40 21.99 8.00
C ILE A 26 3.93 21.58 7.81
N GLN A 27 3.07 21.91 8.77
CA GLN A 27 1.65 21.56 8.68
C GLN A 27 0.97 22.28 7.52
N LYS A 28 1.26 23.57 7.33
CA LYS A 28 0.75 24.37 6.22
C LYS A 28 1.24 23.81 4.89
N THR A 29 2.55 23.63 4.71
CA THR A 29 3.11 23.09 3.47
C THR A 29 2.54 21.72 3.10
N LYS A 30 2.36 20.83 4.08
CA LYS A 30 1.73 19.52 3.84
C LYS A 30 0.27 19.65 3.40
N ASN A 31 -0.49 20.54 4.02
CA ASN A 31 -1.88 20.78 3.65
C ASN A 31 -1.97 21.39 2.24
N ASP A 32 -1.22 22.46 1.99
CA ASP A 32 -1.16 23.14 0.69
C ASP A 32 -0.83 22.14 -0.42
N HIS A 33 0.20 21.30 -0.22
CA HIS A 33 0.57 20.25 -1.18
C HIS A 33 -0.53 19.21 -1.38
N TRP A 34 -1.18 18.77 -0.30
CA TRP A 34 -2.26 17.78 -0.40
C TRP A 34 -3.46 18.32 -1.17
N VAL A 35 -3.83 19.58 -0.94
CA VAL A 35 -4.91 20.26 -1.67
C VAL A 35 -4.52 20.44 -3.14
N GLU A 36 -3.35 20.99 -3.42
CA GLU A 36 -2.86 21.20 -4.79
C GLU A 36 -2.79 19.89 -5.57
N TRP A 37 -2.33 18.81 -4.94
CA TRP A 37 -2.30 17.50 -5.58
C TRP A 37 -3.70 16.97 -5.88
N LEU A 38 -4.65 17.08 -4.94
CA LEU A 38 -6.03 16.65 -5.15
C LEU A 38 -6.76 17.48 -6.23
N GLU A 39 -6.45 18.77 -6.34
CA GLU A 39 -7.03 19.65 -7.37
C GLU A 39 -6.53 19.32 -8.78
N ASN A 40 -5.28 18.86 -8.89
CA ASN A 40 -4.63 18.59 -10.18
C ASN A 40 -4.56 17.10 -10.54
N MET A 41 -5.15 16.21 -9.74
CA MET A 41 -5.01 14.77 -9.95
C MET A 41 -5.73 14.28 -11.20
N ASN A 42 -5.12 13.31 -11.89
CA ASN A 42 -5.72 12.61 -13.01
C ASN A 42 -6.55 11.39 -12.56
N SER A 43 -7.24 10.74 -13.50
CA SER A 43 -8.11 9.60 -13.20
C SER A 43 -7.38 8.38 -12.60
N GLU A 44 -6.09 8.18 -12.89
CA GLU A 44 -5.29 7.10 -12.32
C GLU A 44 -4.86 7.42 -10.87
N GLU A 45 -4.61 8.69 -10.57
CA GLU A 45 -4.20 9.17 -9.25
C GLU A 45 -5.34 9.16 -8.22
N ILE A 46 -6.61 9.18 -8.65
CA ILE A 46 -7.79 9.01 -7.77
C ILE A 46 -7.66 7.72 -6.94
N TRP A 47 -7.17 6.63 -7.55
CA TRP A 47 -6.97 5.37 -6.83
C TRP A 47 -5.86 5.49 -5.76
N ILE A 48 -4.83 6.29 -6.03
CA ILE A 48 -3.73 6.58 -5.09
C ILE A 48 -4.26 7.40 -3.91
N ALA A 49 -5.09 8.40 -4.15
CA ALA A 49 -5.71 9.21 -3.09
C ALA A 49 -6.59 8.33 -2.19
N ASN A 50 -7.42 7.49 -2.80
CA ASN A 50 -8.26 6.53 -2.08
C ASN A 50 -7.41 5.54 -1.26
N LYS A 51 -6.28 5.08 -1.81
CA LYS A 51 -5.32 4.24 -1.10
C LYS A 51 -4.71 4.94 0.12
N TYR A 52 -4.35 6.21 0.02
CA TYR A 52 -3.81 6.97 1.16
C TYR A 52 -4.86 7.24 2.24
N LEU A 53 -6.12 7.49 1.87
CA LEU A 53 -7.22 7.67 2.83
C LEU A 53 -7.57 6.40 3.60
N ASN A 54 -7.45 5.24 2.96
CA ASN A 54 -7.74 3.94 3.57
C ASN A 54 -6.50 3.23 4.13
N ALA A 55 -5.31 3.80 3.95
CA ALA A 55 -4.13 3.28 4.62
C ALA A 55 -4.27 3.58 6.12
N ASP A 56 -4.46 2.53 6.92
CA ASP A 56 -4.38 2.65 8.38
C ASP A 56 -3.10 3.44 8.72
N PHE A 57 -3.21 4.44 9.61
CA PHE A 57 -2.09 5.23 10.14
C PHE A 57 -1.15 4.35 10.98
N MET A 58 -0.54 3.34 10.38
CA MET A 58 0.43 2.46 10.99
C MET A 58 1.81 2.94 10.57
N ASP A 59 2.45 3.62 11.51
CA ASP A 59 3.88 3.94 11.57
C ASP A 59 4.72 2.80 10.96
N GLY A 60 5.06 2.91 9.66
CA GLY A 60 5.94 1.98 8.95
C GLY A 60 5.46 0.53 8.77
N GLY A 61 4.16 0.22 8.85
CA GLY A 61 3.65 -1.14 8.60
C GLY A 61 3.55 -1.50 7.10
N PRO A 62 3.81 -2.75 6.67
CA PRO A 62 3.68 -3.14 5.27
C PRO A 62 2.24 -2.89 4.78
N SER A 63 2.10 -2.27 3.61
CA SER A 63 0.81 -2.00 2.95
C SER A 63 -0.06 -3.26 2.97
N ARG A 64 -1.08 -3.29 3.83
CA ARG A 64 -2.00 -4.41 3.92
C ARG A 64 -2.85 -4.41 2.66
N ILE A 65 -2.75 -5.49 1.87
CA ILE A 65 -3.75 -5.79 0.85
C ILE A 65 -5.09 -5.84 1.58
N HIS A 66 -6.13 -5.20 1.05
CA HIS A 66 -7.46 -5.23 1.66
C HIS A 66 -8.02 -6.66 1.69
N THR A 67 -9.07 -6.90 2.46
CA THR A 67 -9.78 -8.20 2.44
C THR A 67 -10.19 -8.52 1.00
N LEU A 68 -9.83 -9.71 0.51
CA LEU A 68 -10.23 -10.16 -0.83
C LEU A 68 -11.53 -10.95 -0.72
N HIS A 69 -12.42 -10.78 -1.69
CA HIS A 69 -13.68 -11.53 -1.79
C HIS A 69 -13.57 -12.51 -2.95
N ILE A 70 -13.67 -13.82 -2.67
CA ILE A 70 -13.66 -14.86 -3.71
C ILE A 70 -15.06 -14.93 -4.31
N MET A 71 -15.17 -14.63 -5.60
CA MET A 71 -16.42 -14.65 -6.36
C MET A 71 -16.45 -15.88 -7.28
N GLN A 72 -17.56 -16.61 -7.31
CA GLN A 72 -17.83 -17.64 -8.32
C GLN A 72 -19.21 -17.42 -8.90
N SER A 73 -19.29 -17.27 -10.23
CA SER A 73 -20.54 -17.05 -10.96
C SER A 73 -21.41 -15.92 -10.38
N GLY A 74 -20.76 -14.83 -9.94
CA GLY A 74 -21.43 -13.65 -9.39
C GLY A 74 -21.85 -13.75 -7.92
N ARG A 75 -21.56 -14.85 -7.22
CA ARG A 75 -21.81 -15.00 -5.78
C ARG A 75 -20.50 -14.98 -4.99
N GLU A 76 -20.51 -14.28 -3.87
CA GLU A 76 -19.41 -14.29 -2.91
C GLU A 76 -19.39 -15.63 -2.17
N LEU A 77 -18.26 -16.32 -2.22
CA LEU A 77 -18.05 -17.60 -1.56
C LEU A 77 -17.31 -17.46 -0.24
N ALA A 78 -16.35 -16.54 -0.15
CA ALA A 78 -15.49 -16.40 1.02
C ALA A 78 -14.77 -15.05 1.06
N GLN A 79 -14.49 -14.61 2.28
CA GLN A 79 -13.62 -13.46 2.57
C GLN A 79 -12.25 -13.93 3.01
N VAL A 80 -11.22 -13.31 2.45
CA VAL A 80 -9.82 -13.68 2.63
C VAL A 80 -9.07 -12.54 3.28
N ARG A 81 -8.65 -12.74 4.53
CA ARG A 81 -8.17 -11.67 5.41
C ARG A 81 -6.68 -11.75 5.69
N THR A 82 -6.10 -12.94 5.71
CA THR A 82 -4.67 -13.12 6.01
C THR A 82 -3.80 -13.00 4.75
N ASN A 83 -2.56 -12.53 4.90
CA ASN A 83 -1.65 -12.38 3.75
C ASN A 83 -1.34 -13.71 3.05
N LYS A 84 -1.29 -14.82 3.81
CA LYS A 84 -1.08 -16.16 3.26
C LYS A 84 -2.23 -16.56 2.34
N GLU A 85 -3.46 -16.47 2.84
CA GLU A 85 -4.64 -16.81 2.05
C GLU A 85 -4.80 -15.88 0.84
N LYS A 86 -4.44 -14.60 0.96
CA LYS A 86 -4.45 -13.65 -0.16
C LYS A 86 -3.47 -14.08 -1.26
N GLY A 87 -2.26 -14.49 -0.89
CA GLY A 87 -1.26 -15.00 -1.84
C GLY A 87 -1.77 -16.23 -2.58
N GLU A 88 -2.36 -17.19 -1.86
CA GLU A 88 -2.96 -18.39 -2.45
C GLU A 88 -4.13 -18.08 -3.39
N ALA A 89 -5.03 -17.18 -2.98
CA ALA A 89 -6.18 -16.76 -3.78
C ALA A 89 -5.75 -16.08 -5.09
N LEU A 90 -4.80 -15.15 -5.01
CA LEU A 90 -4.24 -14.47 -6.19
C LEU A 90 -3.52 -15.46 -7.11
N THR A 91 -2.74 -16.39 -6.54
CA THR A 91 -2.03 -17.40 -7.33
C THR A 91 -3.01 -18.26 -8.13
N LYS A 92 -4.10 -18.74 -7.51
CA LYS A 92 -5.14 -19.51 -8.20
C LYS A 92 -5.87 -18.69 -9.27
N ALA A 93 -6.10 -17.40 -9.03
CA ALA A 93 -6.79 -16.52 -9.97
C ALA A 93 -5.95 -16.19 -11.21
N PHE A 94 -4.67 -15.85 -11.02
CA PHE A 94 -3.78 -15.47 -12.12
C PHE A 94 -3.16 -16.65 -12.85
N PHE A 95 -3.02 -17.80 -12.17
CA PHE A 95 -2.44 -19.02 -12.73
C PHE A 95 -3.47 -20.15 -12.65
N PRO A 96 -4.58 -20.08 -13.42
CA PRO A 96 -5.53 -21.17 -13.47
C PRO A 96 -4.82 -22.44 -13.97
N PRO A 97 -5.17 -23.62 -13.42
CA PRO A 97 -4.61 -24.87 -13.91
C PRO A 97 -4.87 -24.98 -15.41
N SER A 98 -3.86 -25.43 -16.15
CA SER A 98 -4.02 -25.63 -17.59
C SER A 98 -5.22 -26.55 -17.81
N THR A 99 -6.21 -26.04 -18.54
CA THR A 99 -7.34 -26.84 -19.01
C THR A 99 -6.80 -27.79 -20.07
N ASN A 100 -6.16 -28.86 -19.63
CA ASN A 100 -5.62 -29.90 -20.49
C ASN A 100 -6.80 -30.75 -20.98
N LEU A 101 -7.61 -30.17 -21.87
CA LEU A 101 -8.73 -30.87 -22.50
C LEU A 101 -8.32 -31.60 -23.78
N TYR A 102 -7.06 -31.49 -24.23
CA TYR A 102 -6.52 -32.35 -25.28
C TYR A 102 -4.99 -32.17 -25.36
N SER A 103 -4.21 -33.14 -24.89
CA SER A 103 -2.83 -33.32 -25.36
C SER A 103 -2.60 -34.76 -25.81
N PRO A 104 -3.11 -35.16 -26.99
CA PRO A 104 -2.63 -36.33 -27.68
C PRO A 104 -1.47 -35.89 -28.56
N ARG A 105 -0.26 -36.05 -28.04
CA ARG A 105 0.92 -36.46 -28.80
C ARG A 105 2.09 -36.54 -27.82
N SER A 106 2.20 -37.69 -27.16
CA SER A 106 3.50 -38.18 -26.74
C SER A 106 4.34 -38.40 -28.00
N ILE A 107 5.10 -37.40 -28.43
CA ILE A 107 6.15 -37.61 -29.44
C ILE A 107 7.24 -38.43 -28.74
N ARG A 108 7.23 -39.75 -28.94
CA ARG A 108 8.39 -40.60 -28.65
C ARG A 108 9.32 -40.52 -29.85
N ILE A 109 10.50 -39.93 -29.67
CA ILE A 109 11.60 -40.08 -30.61
C ILE A 109 12.26 -41.42 -30.28
N SER A 110 11.99 -42.46 -31.07
CA SER A 110 12.82 -43.67 -31.06
C SER A 110 14.13 -43.36 -31.77
N ARG A 111 15.25 -43.40 -31.06
CA ARG A 111 16.57 -43.48 -31.70
C ARG A 111 16.66 -44.85 -32.41
N ARG A 112 16.86 -44.84 -33.73
CA ARG A 112 17.35 -46.02 -34.46
C ARG A 112 18.77 -46.27 -33.98
N ALA A 113 19.03 -47.51 -33.56
CA ALA A 113 20.38 -48.01 -33.43
C ALA A 113 20.81 -48.48 -34.81
N ASP A 114 21.84 -47.83 -35.36
CA ASP A 114 22.74 -48.38 -36.36
C ASP A 114 24.17 -48.14 -35.85
#